data_AF-A0A6N7ZPT8-F1
#
_entry.id   AF-A0A6N7ZPT8-F1
#
_cell.length_a   1.000
_cell.length_b   1.000
_cell.length_c   1.000
_cell.angle_alpha   90.00
_cell.angle_beta   90.00
_cell.angle_gamma   90.00
#
_symmetry.space_group_name_H-M   'P 1'
#
loop_
_entity.id
_entity.type
_entity.pdbx_description
1 polymer ?
#
loop_
_entity_poly.entity_id
_entity_poly.type
_entity_poly.pdbx_seq_one_letter_code
_entity_poly.pdbx_strand_id
1 'polypeptide(L)'
;MRHSLVVIVPADQWDTYRAMAQAMGYEPGAGVPLSANGISPETHRGLHDAASSSRVALMTGTVAPVDLPGHTAAEIADAISQCIVSADPATGERNAEHFARVLEAQGLAVVDFDAG
;
A
#
# COMPACT_ATOMS: atom_id res chain seq x y z
N MET A 1 -19.66 -0.33 4.51
CA MET A 1 -19.13 -0.35 3.13
C MET A 1 -17.62 -0.48 3.23
N ARG A 2 -16.98 -1.29 2.38
CA ARG A 2 -15.52 -1.42 2.32
C ARG A 2 -15.03 -0.68 1.08
N HIS A 3 -13.95 0.08 1.23
CA HIS A 3 -13.32 0.84 0.15
C HIS A 3 -12.26 -0.02 -0.52
N SER A 4 -12.00 0.21 -1.80
CA SER A 4 -10.80 -0.35 -2.42
C SER A 4 -9.62 0.52 -2.01
N LEU A 5 -8.57 -0.08 -1.43
CA LEU A 5 -7.35 0.61 -1.02
C LEU A 5 -6.16 -0.02 -1.74
N VAL A 6 -5.39 0.84 -2.40
CA VAL A 6 -4.09 0.53 -2.97
C VAL A 6 -3.02 1.25 -2.18
N VAL A 7 -1.98 0.52 -1.80
CA VAL A 7 -0.78 1.08 -1.16
C VAL A 7 0.42 0.58 -1.93
N ILE A 8 1.28 1.49 -2.39
CA ILE A 8 2.56 1.17 -3.02
C ILE A 8 3.65 1.74 -2.14
N VAL A 9 4.57 0.87 -1.74
CA VAL A 9 5.65 1.16 -0.79
C VAL A 9 6.98 0.96 -1.49
N PRO A 10 7.99 1.83 -1.31
CA PRO A 10 9.36 1.54 -1.73
C PRO A 10 9.84 0.20 -1.17
N ALA A 11 10.55 -0.59 -1.98
CA ALA A 11 10.92 -1.96 -1.62
C ALA A 11 11.80 -2.03 -0.35
N ASP A 12 12.67 -1.03 -0.17
CA ASP A 12 13.53 -0.86 1.01
C ASP A 12 12.77 -0.45 2.29
N GLN A 13 11.55 0.08 2.15
CA GLN A 13 10.68 0.47 3.26
C GLN A 13 9.61 -0.58 3.59
N TRP A 14 9.57 -1.70 2.86
CA TRP A 14 8.49 -2.69 2.98
C TRP A 14 8.40 -3.32 4.37
N ASP A 15 9.53 -3.70 4.98
CA ASP A 15 9.51 -4.34 6.30
C ASP A 15 9.05 -3.36 7.39
N THR A 16 9.45 -2.09 7.30
CA THR A 16 8.95 -1.02 8.17
C THR A 16 7.44 -0.86 8.03
N TYR A 17 6.94 -0.79 6.80
CA TYR A 17 5.50 -0.72 6.52
C TYR A 17 4.75 -1.94 7.08
N ARG A 18 5.30 -3.16 6.94
CA ARG A 18 4.69 -4.38 7.45
C ARG A 18 4.56 -4.38 8.97
N ALA A 19 5.61 -3.97 9.69
CA ALA A 19 5.58 -3.87 11.15
C ALA A 19 4.51 -2.87 11.61
N MET A 20 4.46 -1.70 10.97
CA MET A 20 3.44 -0.68 11.23
C MET A 20 2.02 -1.21 10.93
N ALA A 21 1.81 -1.84 9.78
CA ALA A 21 0.52 -2.40 9.38
C ALA A 21 0.00 -3.42 10.41
N GLN A 22 0.89 -4.29 10.90
CA GLN A 22 0.55 -5.26 11.95
C GLN A 22 0.15 -4.57 13.26
N ALA A 23 0.86 -3.52 13.68
CA ALA A 23 0.50 -2.73 14.86
C ALA A 23 -0.86 -2.02 14.69
N MET A 24 -1.25 -1.68 13.46
CA MET A 24 -2.57 -1.13 13.10
C MET A 24 -3.67 -2.20 12.96
N GLY A 25 -3.32 -3.48 13.13
CA GLY A 25 -4.26 -4.60 13.13
C GLY A 25 -4.57 -5.18 11.75
N TYR A 26 -3.70 -5.01 10.75
CA TYR A 26 -3.82 -5.72 9.47
C TYR A 26 -2.50 -6.30 8.97
N GLU A 27 -2.59 -7.40 8.21
CA GLU A 27 -1.43 -8.09 7.67
C GLU A 27 -1.37 -7.91 6.14
N PRO A 28 -0.40 -7.15 5.61
CA PRO A 28 -0.29 -6.88 4.18
C PRO A 28 0.34 -8.05 3.38
N GLY A 29 0.72 -9.15 4.04
CA GLY A 29 1.36 -10.30 3.40
C GLY A 29 2.72 -9.97 2.77
N ALA A 30 3.04 -10.64 1.66
CA ALA A 30 4.29 -10.44 0.93
C ALA A 30 4.28 -9.21 0.00
N GLY A 31 3.09 -8.72 -0.37
CA GLY A 31 2.93 -7.68 -1.39
C GLY A 31 3.24 -8.19 -2.81
N VAL A 32 2.80 -7.43 -3.80
CA VAL A 32 3.11 -7.66 -5.22
C VAL A 32 4.40 -6.90 -5.55
N PRO A 33 5.46 -7.55 -6.05
CA PRO A 33 6.69 -6.87 -6.44
C PRO A 33 6.48 -6.04 -7.70
N LEU A 34 7.00 -4.81 -7.72
CA LEU A 34 6.77 -3.83 -8.78
C LEU A 34 8.07 -3.17 -9.23
N SER A 35 8.18 -2.89 -10.53
CA SER A 35 9.23 -2.04 -11.10
C SER A 35 8.71 -1.28 -12.31
N ALA A 36 9.43 -0.28 -12.77
CA ALA A 36 8.98 0.55 -13.89
C ALA A 36 8.85 -0.24 -15.22
N ASN A 37 9.62 -1.32 -15.37
CA ASN A 37 9.65 -2.14 -16.57
C ASN A 37 9.12 -3.57 -16.35
N GLY A 38 8.67 -3.90 -15.14
CA GLY A 38 8.20 -5.26 -14.80
C GLY A 38 9.31 -6.30 -14.73
N ILE A 39 10.58 -5.88 -14.56
CA ILE A 39 11.75 -6.77 -14.44
C ILE A 39 12.41 -6.54 -13.08
N SER A 40 12.98 -7.60 -12.49
CA SER A 40 13.80 -7.50 -11.27
C SER A 40 15.03 -6.61 -11.45
N PRO A 41 15.54 -5.97 -10.37
CA PRO A 41 15.00 -5.99 -9.02
C PRO A 41 13.71 -5.16 -8.89
N GLU A 42 12.83 -5.54 -7.97
CA GLU A 42 11.71 -4.69 -7.63
C GLU A 42 12.19 -3.38 -7.00
N THR A 43 11.46 -2.30 -7.29
CA THR A 43 11.69 -0.98 -6.68
C THR A 43 10.60 -0.65 -5.67
N HIS A 44 9.43 -1.28 -5.80
CA HIS A 44 8.28 -1.09 -4.94
C HIS A 44 7.57 -2.40 -4.65
N ARG A 45 6.71 -2.39 -3.63
CA ARG A 45 5.74 -3.44 -3.35
C ARG A 45 4.34 -2.84 -3.26
N GLY A 46 3.41 -3.46 -3.97
CA GLY A 46 2.02 -3.06 -4.01
C GLY A 46 1.13 -3.95 -3.15
N LEU A 47 0.10 -3.35 -2.57
CA LEU A 47 -0.99 -4.01 -1.87
C LEU A 47 -2.30 -3.50 -2.45
N HIS A 48 -3.25 -4.41 -2.68
CA HIS A 48 -4.62 -4.06 -3.03
C HIS A 48 -5.61 -4.84 -2.16
N ASP A 49 -6.45 -4.14 -1.41
CA ASP A 49 -7.34 -4.79 -0.43
C ASP A 49 -8.62 -3.98 -0.18
N ALA A 50 -9.64 -4.64 0.35
CA ALA A 50 -10.84 -4.02 0.85
C ALA A 50 -10.58 -3.45 2.26
N ALA A 51 -10.57 -2.13 2.39
CA ALA A 51 -10.29 -1.41 3.63
C ALA A 51 -11.57 -0.89 4.32
N SER A 52 -11.52 -0.79 5.65
CA SER A 52 -12.53 -0.05 6.42
C SER A 52 -12.39 1.47 6.16
N SER A 53 -13.46 2.23 6.42
CA SER A 53 -13.38 3.69 6.35
C SER A 53 -12.33 4.29 7.29
N SER A 54 -12.12 3.68 8.47
CA SER A 54 -11.09 4.13 9.41
C SER A 54 -9.67 3.92 8.86
N ARG A 55 -9.42 2.78 8.21
CA ARG A 55 -8.13 2.50 7.56
C ARG A 55 -7.88 3.44 6.39
N VAL A 56 -8.90 3.70 5.57
CA VAL A 56 -8.79 4.70 4.50
C VAL A 56 -8.46 6.06 5.08
N ALA A 57 -9.23 6.54 6.06
CA ALA A 57 -9.03 7.86 6.65
C ALA A 57 -7.63 8.05 7.23
N LEU A 58 -7.06 7.01 7.85
CA LEU A 58 -5.68 7.03 8.33
C LEU A 58 -4.67 7.09 7.17
N MET A 59 -4.78 6.16 6.22
CA MET A 59 -3.82 6.04 5.11
C MET A 59 -3.87 7.23 4.15
N THR A 60 -5.02 7.91 4.02
CA THR A 60 -5.18 9.12 3.21
C THR A 60 -4.93 10.41 3.99
N GLY A 61 -4.49 10.33 5.25
CA GLY A 61 -4.19 11.49 6.10
C GLY A 61 -5.41 12.31 6.53
N THR A 62 -6.63 11.80 6.33
CA THR A 62 -7.86 12.43 6.84
C THR A 62 -7.95 12.38 8.36
N VAL A 63 -7.35 11.36 8.97
CA VAL A 63 -7.21 11.19 10.41
C VAL A 63 -5.72 11.08 10.73
N ALA A 64 -5.28 11.85 11.74
CA ALA A 64 -3.91 11.76 12.23
C ALA A 64 -3.67 10.39 12.89
N PRO A 65 -2.48 9.80 12.70
CA PRO A 65 -2.08 8.61 13.43
C PRO A 65 -2.00 8.89 14.94
N VAL A 66 -2.15 7.83 15.71
CA VAL A 66 -1.97 7.81 17.16
C VAL A 66 -0.82 6.88 17.50
N ASP A 67 -0.24 7.02 18.69
CA ASP A 67 0.79 6.10 19.16
C ASP A 67 0.24 4.67 19.24
N LEU A 68 1.03 3.72 18.77
CA LEU A 68 0.77 2.29 18.82
C LEU A 68 1.91 1.58 19.56
N PRO A 69 1.68 0.36 20.09
CA PRO A 69 2.76 -0.41 20.69
C PRO A 69 3.95 -0.56 19.72
N GLY A 70 5.10 0.02 20.08
CA GLY A 70 6.32 -0.03 19.29
C GLY A 70 6.47 1.02 18.19
N HIS A 71 5.48 1.91 17.99
CA HIS A 71 5.52 2.96 16.98
C HIS A 71 4.84 4.25 17.45
N THR A 72 5.54 5.37 17.38
CA THR A 72 4.96 6.70 17.62
C THR A 72 4.08 7.15 16.45
N ALA A 73 3.15 8.06 16.71
CA ALA A 73 2.33 8.69 15.68
C ALA A 73 3.19 9.35 14.58
N ALA A 74 4.35 9.91 14.95
CA ALA A 74 5.27 10.54 14.01
C ALA A 74 5.93 9.53 13.06
N GLU A 75 6.38 8.39 13.59
CA GLU A 75 6.95 7.31 12.77
C GLU A 75 5.91 6.71 11.82
N ILE A 76 4.67 6.57 12.28
CA ILE A 76 3.55 6.11 11.44
C ILE A 76 3.26 7.11 10.33
N ALA A 77 3.20 8.41 10.65
CA ALA A 77 2.98 9.46 9.66
C ALA A 77 4.11 9.49 8.61
N ASP A 78 5.36 9.38 9.06
CA ASP A 78 6.53 9.35 8.17
C ASP A 78 6.48 8.15 7.23
N ALA A 79 6.22 6.94 7.74
CA ALA A 79 6.09 5.73 6.93
C ALA A 79 4.95 5.83 5.90
N ILE A 80 3.78 6.36 6.28
CA ILE A 80 2.67 6.58 5.35
C ILE A 80 3.05 7.62 4.28
N SER A 81 3.82 8.66 4.64
CA SER A 81 4.25 9.70 3.69
C SER A 81 5.19 9.20 2.59
N GLN A 82 5.90 8.08 2.83
CA GLN A 82 6.72 7.41 1.83
C GLN A 82 5.90 6.52 0.87
N CYS A 83 4.62 6.31 1.15
CA CYS A 83 3.75 5.44 0.36
C CYS A 83 2.95 6.24 -0.67
N ILE A 84 2.71 5.65 -1.84
CA ILE A 84 1.62 6.09 -2.71
C ILE A 84 0.35 5.38 -2.22
N VAL A 85 -0.64 6.17 -1.83
CA VAL A 85 -1.92 5.68 -1.33
C VAL A 85 -3.04 6.14 -2.26
N SER A 86 -3.85 5.19 -2.73
CA SER A 86 -5.07 5.48 -3.48
C SER A 86 -6.24 4.74 -2.87
N ALA A 87 -7.33 5.45 -2.61
CA ALA A 87 -8.57 4.88 -2.11
C ALA A 87 -9.70 5.22 -3.07
N ASP A 88 -10.44 4.20 -3.53
CA ASP A 88 -11.63 4.38 -4.34
C ASP A 88 -12.88 4.12 -3.49
N PRO A 89 -13.80 5.10 -3.36
CA PRO A 89 -15.01 4.95 -2.57
C PRO A 89 -15.97 3.92 -3.17
N ALA A 90 -15.79 2.64 -2.81
CA ALA A 90 -16.72 1.52 -3.03
C ALA A 90 -17.60 1.63 -4.30
N THR A 91 -17.02 2.00 -5.44
CA THR A 91 -17.74 2.30 -6.68
C THR A 91 -18.25 1.03 -7.37
N GLY A 92 -17.85 -0.14 -6.86
CA GLY A 92 -18.04 -1.44 -7.49
C GLY A 92 -16.83 -1.89 -8.32
N GLU A 93 -15.80 -1.02 -8.49
CA GLU A 93 -14.51 -1.40 -9.08
C GLU A 93 -13.87 -2.53 -8.25
N ARG A 94 -13.40 -3.59 -8.92
CA ARG A 94 -12.72 -4.69 -8.23
C ARG A 94 -11.34 -4.19 -7.79
N ASN A 95 -10.86 -4.64 -6.63
CA ASN A 95 -9.55 -4.23 -6.09
C ASN A 95 -8.39 -4.38 -7.11
N ALA A 96 -8.44 -5.41 -7.94
CA ALA A 96 -7.44 -5.65 -8.98
C ALA A 96 -7.48 -4.60 -10.12
N GLU A 97 -8.67 -4.09 -10.48
CA GLU A 97 -8.84 -3.06 -11.51
C GLU A 97 -8.33 -1.71 -11.00
N HIS A 98 -8.71 -1.35 -9.77
CA HIS A 98 -8.17 -0.17 -9.08
C HIS A 98 -6.64 -0.26 -8.99
N PHE A 99 -6.11 -1.43 -8.62
CA PHE A 99 -4.66 -1.64 -8.55
C PHE A 99 -3.99 -1.42 -9.91
N ALA A 100 -4.48 -2.06 -10.97
CA ALA A 100 -3.93 -1.90 -12.32
C ALA A 100 -3.92 -0.43 -12.77
N ARG A 101 -5.01 0.31 -12.52
CA ARG A 101 -5.11 1.74 -12.84
C ARG A 101 -4.11 2.59 -12.07
N VAL A 102 -3.89 2.30 -10.78
CA VAL A 102 -2.88 3.00 -9.98
C VAL A 102 -1.48 2.68 -10.49
N LEU A 103 -1.19 1.42 -10.81
CA LEU A 103 0.11 1.03 -11.37
C LEU A 103 0.40 1.78 -12.69
N GLU A 104 -0.57 1.83 -13.61
CA GLU A 104 -0.46 2.59 -14.85
C GLU A 104 -0.18 4.07 -14.60
N ALA A 105 -0.93 4.70 -13.68
CA ALA A 105 -0.73 6.11 -13.32
C ALA A 105 0.64 6.40 -12.68
N GLN A 106 1.25 5.41 -12.03
CA GLN A 106 2.59 5.52 -11.43
C GLN A 106 3.71 5.05 -12.36
N GLY A 107 3.39 4.58 -13.57
CA GLY A 107 4.38 4.00 -14.49
C GLY A 107 5.05 2.74 -13.94
N LEU A 108 4.31 1.94 -13.17
CA LEU A 108 4.77 0.71 -12.56
C LEU A 108 4.11 -0.51 -13.23
N ALA A 109 4.84 -1.61 -13.25
CA ALA A 109 4.37 -2.92 -13.70
C ALA A 109 4.72 -3.99 -12.66
N VAL A 110 3.96 -5.08 -12.65
CA VAL A 110 4.29 -6.25 -11.83
C VAL A 110 5.57 -6.88 -12.35
N VAL A 111 6.48 -7.22 -11.43
CA VAL A 111 7.70 -7.94 -11.78
C VAL A 111 7.33 -9.36 -12.19
N ASP A 112 7.66 -9.72 -13.43
CA ASP A 112 7.50 -11.07 -13.93
C ASP A 112 8.72 -11.91 -13.53
N PHE A 113 8.48 -13.02 -12.85
CA PHE A 113 9.53 -13.95 -12.42
C PHE A 113 9.87 -14.99 -13.51
N ASP A 114 9.09 -15.05 -14.59
CA ASP A 114 9.22 -16.05 -15.66
C ASP A 114 10.05 -15.57 -16.86
N ALA A 115 10.71 -14.40 -16.79
CA ALA A 115 11.61 -13.89 -17.83
C ALA A 115 13.05 -14.46 -17.77
N GLY A 116 13.19 -15.70 -17.30
CA GLY A 116 14.46 -16.44 -17.17
C GLY A 116 14.68 -17.49 -18.24
#